data_AF-A0A0N0A3T4-F1
#
_entry.id   AF-A0A0N0A3T4-F1
#
_cell.length_a   1.000
_cell.length_b   1.000
_cell.length_c   1.000
_cell.angle_alpha   90.00
_cell.angle_beta   90.00
_cell.angle_gamma   90.00
#
_symmetry.space_group_name_H-M   'P 1'
#
loop_
_entity.id
_entity.type
_entity.pdbx_description
1 polymer ?
#
loop_
_entity_poly.entity_id
_entity_poly.type
_entity_poly.pdbx_seq_one_letter_code
_entity_poly.pdbx_strand_id
1 'polypeptide(L)'
;MDALAERLMAGAAVTGALRSTAAPEHRTAVLTALAARYLLAPGVVTASVVGTGQTVRTQLESLTCYVPDLTHVAVHVLDGTPLDRDLVDGLHRTGIGLHVAATAAEAVFGANLVVVTSGADLDTWPTHLPSGALLVNAGGGELPAAMTSAVDGRFVDDLALLNEACPHSRPVEADLRQVVTGERAGRTGADHVLLVDLLTEQRQHGQTQEEDHECRQRTRSSGSS
;
A
#
# COMPACT_ATOMS: atom_id res chain seq x y z
N MET A 1 -5.42 -16.50 19.88
CA MET A 1 -5.35 -16.87 18.45
C MET A 1 -6.71 -16.58 17.88
N ASP A 2 -6.80 -15.52 17.08
CA ASP A 2 -8.06 -14.98 16.59
C ASP A 2 -8.64 -15.92 15.51
N ALA A 3 -9.95 -16.19 15.53
CA ALA A 3 -10.59 -17.14 14.61
C ALA A 3 -10.44 -16.72 13.13
N LEU A 4 -10.16 -15.44 12.88
CA LEU A 4 -9.81 -14.92 11.56
C LEU A 4 -8.37 -15.26 11.14
N ALA A 5 -7.42 -15.21 12.08
CA ALA A 5 -6.06 -15.70 11.86
C ALA A 5 -6.08 -17.21 11.61
N GLU A 6 -6.93 -17.96 12.31
CA GLU A 6 -7.12 -19.39 12.05
C GLU A 6 -7.80 -19.66 10.70
N ARG A 7 -8.74 -18.81 10.24
CA ARG A 7 -9.32 -18.90 8.88
C ARG A 7 -8.37 -18.46 7.77
N LEU A 8 -7.42 -17.57 8.05
CA LEU A 8 -6.34 -17.19 7.14
C LEU A 8 -5.20 -18.23 7.15
N MET A 9 -4.91 -18.86 8.30
CA MET A 9 -3.81 -19.83 8.51
C MET A 9 -4.19 -21.28 8.21
N ALA A 10 -5.47 -21.67 8.35
CA ALA A 10 -5.99 -22.94 7.80
C ALA A 10 -5.92 -22.97 6.26
N GLY A 11 -5.67 -21.81 5.65
CA GLY A 11 -5.10 -21.71 4.31
C GLY A 11 -3.59 -21.94 4.35
N ALA A 12 -3.15 -23.19 4.28
CA ALA A 12 -1.87 -23.57 3.66
C ALA A 12 -1.80 -23.22 2.14
N ALA A 13 -2.59 -22.21 1.75
CA ALA A 13 -2.88 -21.70 0.45
C ALA A 13 -2.87 -20.15 0.46
N VAL A 14 -2.28 -19.47 1.43
CA VAL A 14 -2.10 -18.01 1.30
C VAL A 14 -1.16 -17.67 0.14
N THR A 15 -0.11 -18.47 -0.11
CA THR A 15 0.76 -18.29 -1.29
C THR A 15 0.21 -18.95 -2.57
N GLY A 16 -0.65 -19.97 -2.43
CA GLY A 16 -1.20 -20.77 -3.53
C GLY A 16 -2.60 -20.36 -4.01
N ALA A 17 -3.51 -19.96 -3.11
CA ALA A 17 -4.87 -19.51 -3.42
C ALA A 17 -4.97 -18.00 -3.68
N LEU A 18 -3.96 -17.18 -3.33
CA LEU A 18 -3.83 -15.83 -3.92
C LEU A 18 -3.34 -15.86 -5.38
N ARG A 19 -3.13 -17.05 -5.97
CA ARG A 19 -3.07 -17.25 -7.44
C ARG A 19 -4.46 -17.45 -8.08
N SER A 20 -5.55 -17.36 -7.32
CA SER A 20 -6.92 -17.45 -7.85
C SER A 20 -7.42 -16.07 -8.26
N THR A 21 -7.55 -15.84 -9.57
CA THR A 21 -8.55 -15.01 -10.31
C THR A 21 -9.03 -13.64 -9.79
N ALA A 22 -8.57 -13.14 -8.65
CA ALA A 22 -8.89 -11.80 -8.17
C ALA A 22 -8.09 -10.79 -8.98
N ALA A 23 -8.73 -9.67 -9.34
CA ALA A 23 -8.03 -8.56 -9.97
C ALA A 23 -6.84 -8.14 -9.09
N PRO A 24 -5.68 -7.80 -9.68
CA PRO A 24 -4.46 -7.45 -8.92
C PRO A 24 -4.71 -6.38 -7.86
N GLU A 25 -5.56 -5.39 -8.17
CA GLU A 25 -5.99 -4.33 -7.25
C GLU A 25 -6.61 -4.88 -5.96
N HIS A 26 -7.43 -5.93 -6.02
CA HIS A 26 -8.09 -6.49 -4.85
C HIS A 26 -7.08 -7.23 -3.96
N ARG A 27 -6.13 -7.96 -4.57
CA ARG A 27 -5.05 -8.59 -3.83
C ARG A 27 -4.21 -7.54 -3.08
N THR A 28 -3.86 -6.47 -3.77
CA THR A 28 -3.09 -5.36 -3.20
C THR A 28 -3.84 -4.66 -2.07
N ALA A 29 -5.15 -4.48 -2.20
CA ALA A 29 -5.98 -3.93 -1.13
C ALA A 29 -6.09 -4.87 0.09
N VAL A 30 -6.20 -6.18 -0.12
CA VAL A 30 -6.18 -7.16 0.98
C VAL A 30 -4.82 -7.19 1.67
N LEU A 31 -3.71 -7.15 0.93
CA LEU A 31 -2.36 -7.07 1.51
C LEU A 31 -2.15 -5.77 2.30
N THR A 32 -2.70 -4.65 1.80
CA THR A 32 -2.69 -3.36 2.52
C THR A 32 -3.42 -3.48 3.85
N ALA A 33 -4.62 -4.06 3.86
CA ALA A 33 -5.39 -4.25 5.09
C ALA A 33 -4.72 -5.25 6.05
N LEU A 34 -4.05 -6.28 5.52
CA LEU A 34 -3.28 -7.22 6.31
C LEU A 34 -2.09 -6.52 6.98
N ALA A 35 -1.32 -5.74 6.22
CA ALA A 35 -0.23 -4.93 6.74
C ALA A 35 -0.72 -4.00 7.85
N ALA A 36 -1.82 -3.28 7.62
CA ALA A 36 -2.45 -2.42 8.62
C ALA A 36 -2.78 -3.17 9.91
N ARG A 37 -3.41 -4.35 9.82
CA ARG A 37 -3.82 -5.13 11.00
C ARG A 37 -2.65 -5.60 11.89
N TYR A 38 -1.49 -5.90 11.30
CA TYR A 38 -0.35 -6.45 12.04
C TYR A 38 0.73 -5.41 12.37
N LEU A 39 0.75 -4.27 11.68
CA LEU A 39 1.81 -3.27 11.78
C LEU A 39 1.33 -1.89 12.24
N LEU A 40 0.03 -1.60 12.29
CA LEU A 40 -0.44 -0.36 12.91
C LEU A 40 -0.23 -0.37 14.41
N ALA A 41 0.00 0.82 14.97
CA ALA A 41 -0.06 1.01 16.41
C ALA A 41 -1.50 0.79 16.89
N PRO A 42 -1.71 0.15 18.05
CA PRO A 42 -3.05 0.02 18.63
C PRO A 42 -3.70 1.39 18.86
N GLY A 43 -4.97 1.54 18.52
CA GLY A 43 -5.74 2.77 18.76
C GLY A 43 -6.64 3.15 17.59
N VAL A 44 -7.15 4.38 17.65
CA VAL A 44 -7.98 4.96 16.59
C VAL A 44 -7.18 5.04 15.29
N VAL A 45 -7.75 4.54 14.20
CA VAL A 45 -7.12 4.58 12.88
C VAL A 45 -7.72 5.73 12.06
N THR A 46 -6.83 6.57 11.54
CA THR A 46 -7.09 7.61 10.55
C THR A 46 -6.33 7.24 9.29
N ALA A 47 -7.05 6.83 8.25
CA ALA A 47 -6.44 6.39 7.01
C ALA A 47 -6.37 7.51 5.98
N SER A 48 -5.35 7.48 5.13
CA SER A 48 -5.23 8.26 3.91
C SER A 48 -5.02 7.32 2.73
N VAL A 49 -5.79 7.48 1.66
CA VAL A 49 -5.59 6.73 0.42
C VAL A 49 -5.37 7.72 -0.74
N VAL A 50 -4.22 7.63 -1.39
CA VAL A 50 -3.87 8.44 -2.56
C VAL A 50 -3.74 7.55 -3.78
N GLY A 51 -4.57 7.78 -4.79
CA GLY A 51 -4.59 6.94 -5.99
C GLY A 51 -5.65 7.31 -7.02
N THR A 52 -5.84 6.46 -8.03
CA THR A 52 -6.95 6.61 -9.00
C THR A 52 -8.28 6.23 -8.35
N GLY A 53 -9.41 6.68 -8.92
CA GLY A 53 -10.74 6.42 -8.35
C GLY A 53 -11.02 4.93 -8.11
N GLN A 54 -10.62 4.07 -9.05
CA GLN A 54 -10.82 2.62 -8.92
C GLN A 54 -9.94 1.99 -7.84
N THR A 55 -8.65 2.36 -7.78
CA THR A 55 -7.77 1.82 -6.73
C THR A 55 -8.17 2.34 -5.35
N VAL A 56 -8.55 3.62 -5.24
CA VAL A 56 -9.07 4.21 -3.99
C VAL A 56 -10.31 3.45 -3.54
N ARG A 57 -11.27 3.17 -4.44
CA ARG A 57 -12.46 2.38 -4.13
C ARG A 57 -12.09 1.01 -3.54
N THR A 58 -11.28 0.23 -4.25
CA THR A 58 -10.90 -1.13 -3.84
C THR A 58 -10.16 -1.14 -2.49
N GLN A 59 -9.31 -0.15 -2.26
CA GLN A 59 -8.61 0.05 -0.99
C GLN A 59 -9.59 0.37 0.14
N LEU A 60 -10.50 1.33 -0.04
CA LEU A 60 -11.51 1.69 0.96
C LEU A 60 -12.42 0.51 1.33
N GLU A 61 -12.89 -0.24 0.33
CA GLU A 61 -13.70 -1.45 0.57
C GLU A 61 -12.95 -2.47 1.44
N SER A 62 -11.64 -2.68 1.19
CA SER A 62 -10.84 -3.61 1.98
C SER A 62 -10.52 -3.08 3.38
N LEU A 63 -10.15 -1.81 3.49
CA LEU A 63 -9.81 -1.18 4.78
C LEU A 63 -11.02 -1.20 5.72
N THR A 64 -12.20 -0.83 5.23
CA THR A 64 -13.44 -0.82 6.03
C THR A 64 -13.85 -2.20 6.52
N CYS A 65 -13.53 -3.26 5.78
CA CYS A 65 -13.87 -4.64 6.14
C CYS A 65 -12.88 -5.25 7.15
N TYR A 66 -11.60 -4.88 7.08
CA TYR A 66 -10.53 -5.66 7.73
C TYR A 66 -9.71 -4.88 8.76
N VAL A 67 -9.69 -3.55 8.69
CA VAL A 67 -8.95 -2.70 9.63
C VAL A 67 -9.86 -2.29 10.78
N PRO A 68 -9.57 -2.75 12.02
CA PRO A 68 -10.35 -2.36 13.18
C PRO A 68 -10.14 -0.89 13.53
N ASP A 69 -11.11 -0.30 14.24
CA ASP A 69 -11.02 1.05 14.80
C ASP A 69 -10.74 2.17 13.78
N LEU A 70 -11.04 1.92 12.50
CA LEU A 70 -11.04 2.93 11.45
C LEU A 70 -12.17 3.92 11.68
N THR A 71 -11.84 5.19 11.91
CA THR A 71 -12.84 6.24 12.20
C THR A 71 -12.92 7.31 11.13
N HIS A 72 -11.82 7.60 10.46
CA HIS A 72 -11.75 8.63 9.42
C HIS A 72 -10.88 8.15 8.28
N VAL A 73 -11.31 8.48 7.06
CA VAL A 73 -10.52 8.29 5.85
C VAL A 73 -10.47 9.59 5.08
N ALA A 74 -9.26 10.03 4.78
CA ALA A 74 -9.00 11.07 3.80
C ALA A 74 -8.58 10.42 2.48
N VAL A 75 -9.03 10.97 1.35
CA VAL A 75 -8.66 10.45 0.04
C VAL A 75 -8.28 11.57 -0.90
N HIS A 76 -7.27 11.30 -1.73
CA HIS A 76 -6.93 12.13 -2.86
C HIS A 76 -6.99 11.30 -4.14
N VAL A 77 -7.89 11.69 -5.05
CA VAL A 77 -8.16 10.97 -6.29
C VAL A 77 -7.42 11.64 -7.45
N LEU A 78 -6.41 10.96 -8.00
CA LEU A 78 -5.46 11.52 -8.97
C LEU A 78 -6.09 11.82 -10.34
N ASP A 79 -7.05 11.01 -10.76
CA ASP A 79 -7.72 11.11 -12.06
C ASP A 79 -8.99 11.98 -12.01
N GLY A 80 -9.30 12.56 -10.84
CA GLY A 80 -10.50 13.38 -10.63
C GLY A 80 -11.81 12.60 -10.71
N THR A 81 -11.76 11.26 -10.78
CA THR A 81 -12.94 10.40 -10.82
C THR A 81 -13.72 10.57 -9.50
N PRO A 82 -15.01 10.93 -9.54
CA PRO A 82 -15.80 11.05 -8.32
C PRO A 82 -15.93 9.68 -7.65
N LEU A 83 -15.91 9.66 -6.31
CA LEU A 83 -16.15 8.45 -5.55
C LEU A 83 -17.58 7.95 -5.76
N ASP A 84 -17.72 6.63 -5.82
CA ASP A 84 -19.02 5.98 -5.94
C ASP A 84 -19.91 6.33 -4.74
N ARG A 85 -21.16 6.70 -5.00
CA ARG A 85 -22.12 7.06 -3.95
C ARG A 85 -22.36 5.88 -3.01
N ASP A 86 -22.38 4.65 -3.53
CA ASP A 86 -22.60 3.47 -2.71
C ASP A 86 -21.48 3.26 -1.69
N LEU A 87 -20.24 3.59 -2.07
CA LEU A 87 -19.08 3.57 -1.19
C LEU A 87 -19.18 4.65 -0.10
N VAL A 88 -19.52 5.88 -0.48
CA VAL A 88 -19.72 7.00 0.45
C VAL A 88 -20.81 6.68 1.46
N ASP A 89 -21.96 6.19 0.99
CA ASP A 89 -23.07 5.80 1.84
C ASP A 89 -22.71 4.61 2.74
N GLY A 90 -21.87 3.69 2.23
CA GLY A 90 -21.28 2.60 3.02
C GLY A 90 -20.47 3.11 4.20
N LEU A 91 -19.55 4.04 3.97
CA LEU A 91 -18.72 4.66 4.99
C LEU A 91 -19.55 5.42 6.03
N HIS A 92 -20.56 6.17 5.60
CA HIS A 92 -21.45 6.86 6.53
C HIS A 92 -22.24 5.90 7.42
N ARG A 93 -22.71 4.76 6.89
CA ARG A 93 -23.44 3.76 7.67
C ARG A 93 -22.55 3.07 8.72
N THR A 94 -21.26 2.93 8.45
CA THR A 94 -20.29 2.38 9.43
C THR A 94 -19.81 3.43 10.42
N GLY A 95 -20.23 4.69 10.28
CA GLY A 95 -19.80 5.80 11.14
C GLY A 95 -18.39 6.30 10.82
N ILE A 96 -17.85 5.95 9.66
CA ILE A 96 -16.51 6.36 9.21
C ILE A 96 -16.64 7.70 8.50
N GLY A 97 -15.92 8.72 9.00
CA GLY A 97 -15.84 10.01 8.34
C GLY A 97 -15.04 9.93 7.04
N LEU A 98 -15.52 10.57 5.98
CA LEU A 98 -14.83 10.66 4.69
C LEU A 98 -14.47 12.12 4.39
N HIS A 99 -13.21 12.37 4.06
CA HIS A 99 -12.73 13.66 3.56
C HIS A 99 -12.11 13.48 2.17
N VAL A 100 -12.63 14.19 1.16
CA VAL A 100 -12.01 14.20 -0.17
C VAL A 100 -11.11 15.43 -0.25
N ALA A 101 -9.80 15.19 -0.19
CA ALA A 101 -8.78 16.21 -0.16
C ALA A 101 -8.45 16.73 -1.56
N ALA A 102 -8.20 18.04 -1.66
CA ALA A 102 -7.82 18.67 -2.92
C ALA A 102 -6.39 18.31 -3.34
N THR A 103 -5.54 17.94 -2.38
CA THR A 103 -4.14 17.56 -2.62
C THR A 103 -3.76 16.31 -1.82
N ALA A 104 -2.75 15.58 -2.31
CA ALA A 104 -2.20 14.43 -1.59
C ALA A 104 -1.64 14.83 -0.21
N ALA A 105 -0.96 15.97 -0.11
CA ALA A 105 -0.41 16.49 1.14
C ALA A 105 -1.50 16.75 2.20
N GLU A 106 -2.67 17.23 1.78
CA GLU A 106 -3.84 17.39 2.65
C GLU A 106 -4.42 16.03 3.07
N ALA A 107 -4.50 15.05 2.15
CA ALA A 107 -5.03 13.72 2.48
C ALA A 107 -4.21 13.01 3.57
N VAL A 108 -2.87 13.08 3.47
CA VAL A 108 -1.99 12.38 4.41
C VAL A 108 -1.86 13.08 5.77
N PHE A 109 -2.31 14.33 5.87
CA PHE A 109 -2.14 15.13 7.07
C PHE A 109 -2.92 14.53 8.26
N GLY A 110 -2.18 14.07 9.27
CA GLY A 110 -2.76 13.47 10.49
C GLY A 110 -3.24 12.02 10.31
N ALA A 111 -2.97 11.40 9.16
CA ALA A 111 -3.24 9.98 8.95
C ALA A 111 -2.15 9.11 9.62
N ASN A 112 -2.57 8.11 10.40
CA ASN A 112 -1.66 7.10 10.93
C ASN A 112 -1.58 5.83 10.06
N LEU A 113 -2.46 5.69 9.08
CA LEU A 113 -2.34 4.74 7.98
C LEU A 113 -2.30 5.51 6.67
N VAL A 114 -1.23 5.41 5.90
CA VAL A 114 -1.11 6.08 4.60
C VAL A 114 -0.91 5.01 3.52
N VAL A 115 -1.78 5.00 2.52
CA VAL A 115 -1.74 4.09 1.38
C VAL A 115 -1.50 4.89 0.12
N VAL A 116 -0.43 4.54 -0.60
CA VAL A 116 -0.01 5.21 -1.82
C VAL A 116 -0.05 4.23 -2.97
N THR A 117 -0.75 4.59 -4.04
CA THR A 117 -0.82 3.78 -5.26
C THR A 117 0.06 4.40 -6.36
N SER A 118 0.16 3.72 -7.50
CA SER A 118 0.98 4.21 -8.61
C SER A 118 0.46 5.56 -9.13
N GLY A 119 1.38 6.40 -9.61
CA GLY A 119 1.06 7.70 -10.21
C GLY A 119 0.90 8.88 -9.23
N ALA A 120 1.03 8.66 -7.93
CA ALA A 120 1.03 9.74 -6.95
C ALA A 120 2.30 10.60 -7.09
N ASP A 121 2.14 11.92 -7.17
CA ASP A 121 3.26 12.87 -7.03
C ASP A 121 3.65 12.98 -5.56
N LEU A 122 4.84 12.48 -5.23
CA LEU A 122 5.37 12.40 -3.86
C LEU A 122 6.34 13.54 -3.53
N ASP A 123 6.69 14.40 -4.49
CA ASP A 123 7.69 15.45 -4.28
C ASP A 123 7.18 16.56 -3.35
N THR A 124 5.86 16.70 -3.24
CA THR A 124 5.18 17.68 -2.38
C THR A 124 4.72 17.12 -1.04
N TRP A 125 5.04 15.85 -0.75
CA TRP A 125 4.55 15.19 0.46
C TRP A 125 5.31 15.64 1.70
N PRO A 126 4.67 15.61 2.88
CA PRO A 126 5.38 15.80 4.12
C PRO A 126 6.45 14.72 4.26
N THR A 127 7.69 15.13 4.51
CA THR A 127 8.82 14.22 4.71
C THR A 127 8.74 13.45 6.04
N HIS A 128 7.83 13.86 6.94
CA HIS A 128 7.62 13.25 8.23
C HIS A 128 6.15 12.85 8.40
N LEU A 129 5.95 11.55 8.63
CA LEU A 129 4.67 11.00 9.06
C LEU A 129 4.53 11.10 10.58
N PRO A 130 3.31 11.11 11.11
CA PRO A 130 3.11 11.10 12.56
C PRO A 130 3.74 9.86 13.19
N SER A 131 4.19 10.00 14.44
CA SER A 131 4.71 8.88 15.21
C SER A 131 3.68 7.74 15.28
N GLY A 132 4.13 6.51 15.13
CA GLY A 132 3.27 5.33 15.08
C GLY A 132 2.60 5.08 13.73
N ALA A 133 2.87 5.89 12.70
CA ALA A 133 2.27 5.72 11.37
C ALA A 133 2.73 4.44 10.67
N LEU A 134 1.88 3.96 9.76
CA LEU A 134 2.20 2.93 8.78
C LEU A 134 2.00 3.51 7.37
N LEU A 135 3.06 3.50 6.57
CA LEU A 135 3.05 3.81 5.16
C LEU A 135 3.01 2.51 4.36
N VAL A 136 2.06 2.37 3.44
CA VAL A 136 1.95 1.26 2.50
C VAL A 136 2.12 1.78 1.08
N ASN A 137 3.23 1.40 0.45
CA ASN A 137 3.45 1.61 -0.97
C ASN A 137 2.79 0.47 -1.75
N ALA A 138 1.51 0.67 -2.06
CA ALA A 138 0.69 -0.23 -2.84
C ALA A 138 0.88 -0.07 -4.35
N GLY A 139 1.52 1.02 -4.79
CA GLY A 139 1.78 1.27 -6.21
C GLY A 139 3.04 0.61 -6.75
N GLY A 140 3.93 0.16 -5.88
CA GLY A 140 5.27 -0.25 -6.27
C GLY A 140 6.08 0.88 -6.91
N GLY A 141 5.72 2.15 -6.68
CA GLY A 141 6.53 3.27 -7.15
C GLY A 141 7.83 3.39 -6.34
N GLU A 142 8.84 4.05 -6.88
CA GLU A 142 9.94 4.50 -6.04
C GLU A 142 9.46 5.61 -5.10
N LEU A 143 9.64 5.41 -3.81
CA LEU A 143 9.38 6.43 -2.81
C LEU A 143 10.62 7.35 -2.67
N PRO A 144 10.44 8.65 -2.37
CA PRO A 144 11.55 9.55 -2.11
C PRO A 144 12.51 9.01 -1.03
N ALA A 145 13.82 9.10 -1.28
CA ALA A 145 14.85 8.58 -0.37
C ALA A 145 14.74 9.17 1.05
N ALA A 146 14.33 10.45 1.16
CA ALA A 146 14.10 11.11 2.44
C ALA A 146 13.02 10.40 3.27
N MET A 147 11.97 9.90 2.62
CA MET A 147 10.86 9.19 3.26
C MET A 147 11.26 7.78 3.68
N THR A 148 11.94 7.05 2.80
CA THR A 148 12.40 5.67 3.09
C THR A 148 13.55 5.62 4.10
N SER A 149 14.32 6.71 4.25
CA SER A 149 15.36 6.83 5.27
C SER A 149 14.81 7.25 6.63
N ALA A 150 13.63 7.87 6.68
CA ALA A 150 13.02 8.40 7.90
C ALA A 150 12.18 7.36 8.66
N VAL A 151 11.98 6.15 8.12
CA VAL A 151 11.19 5.10 8.77
C VAL A 151 12.03 4.26 9.74
N ASP A 152 11.38 3.77 10.79
CA ASP A 152 11.94 2.91 11.83
C ASP A 152 11.82 1.41 11.51
N GLY A 153 11.16 1.05 10.41
CA GLY A 153 10.98 -0.33 9.96
C GLY A 153 10.55 -0.42 8.51
N ARG A 154 11.07 -1.41 7.79
CA ARG A 154 10.68 -1.70 6.40
C ARG A 154 10.31 -3.16 6.25
N PHE A 155 9.14 -3.39 5.69
CA PHE A 155 8.57 -4.70 5.42
C PHE A 155 8.20 -4.80 3.94
N VAL A 156 8.09 -6.02 3.44
CA VAL A 156 7.66 -6.29 2.05
C VAL A 156 6.57 -7.34 2.03
N ASP A 157 5.82 -7.44 0.95
CA ASP A 157 4.88 -8.55 0.75
C ASP A 157 5.60 -9.89 0.47
N ASP A 158 6.67 -9.85 -0.33
CA ASP A 158 7.45 -11.04 -0.71
C ASP A 158 8.95 -10.71 -0.83
N LEU A 159 9.76 -11.30 0.07
CA LEU A 159 11.22 -11.14 0.04
C LEU A 159 11.86 -11.65 -1.25
N ALA A 160 11.23 -12.62 -1.94
CA ALA A 160 11.75 -13.15 -3.21
C ALA A 160 11.68 -12.14 -4.37
N LEU A 161 10.89 -11.07 -4.20
CA LEU A 161 10.76 -9.99 -5.19
C LEU A 161 11.70 -8.82 -4.92
N LEU A 162 12.43 -8.84 -3.80
CA LEU A 162 13.38 -7.80 -3.46
C LEU A 162 14.52 -7.79 -4.50
N ASN A 163 14.63 -6.69 -5.24
CA ASN A 163 15.81 -6.41 -6.04
C ASN A 163 16.76 -5.55 -5.19
N GLU A 164 18.06 -5.85 -5.17
CA GLU A 164 19.06 -5.21 -4.28
C GLU A 164 19.38 -3.73 -4.63
N ALA A 165 18.52 -3.04 -5.40
CA ALA A 165 18.93 -1.90 -6.21
C ALA A 165 18.95 -0.53 -5.52
N CYS A 166 18.65 -0.39 -4.23
CA CYS A 166 18.60 0.93 -3.57
C CYS A 166 19.54 1.03 -2.33
N PRO A 167 20.79 1.52 -2.51
CA PRO A 167 21.79 1.65 -1.45
C PRO A 167 21.39 2.55 -0.27
N HIS A 168 20.43 3.44 -0.48
CA HIS A 168 19.99 4.45 0.48
C HIS A 168 18.71 4.04 1.23
N SER A 169 18.18 2.84 0.96
CA SER A 169 16.97 2.36 1.61
C SER A 169 17.30 1.57 2.87
N ARG A 170 16.50 1.73 3.92
CA ARG A 170 16.64 0.93 5.15
C ARG A 170 16.50 -0.56 4.82
N PRO A 171 17.30 -1.45 5.46
CA PRO A 171 17.17 -2.88 5.25
C PRO A 171 15.76 -3.38 5.53
N VAL A 172 15.31 -4.35 4.74
CA VAL A 172 14.02 -5.01 4.97
C VAL A 172 14.13 -5.94 6.17
N GLU A 173 13.23 -5.79 7.12
CA GLU A 173 13.21 -6.55 8.39
C GLU A 173 12.57 -7.93 8.22
N ALA A 174 11.46 -8.01 7.48
CA ALA A 174 10.70 -9.23 7.23
C ALA A 174 9.73 -9.07 6.04
N ASP A 175 9.24 -10.19 5.52
CA ASP A 175 8.02 -10.19 4.71
C ASP A 175 6.74 -10.27 5.57
N LEU A 176 5.59 -9.91 4.99
CA LEU A 176 4.28 -10.00 5.65
C LEU A 176 3.94 -11.43 6.07
N ARG A 177 4.40 -12.46 5.34
CA ARG A 177 4.17 -13.86 5.72
C ARG A 177 4.82 -14.14 7.08
N GLN A 178 6.08 -13.78 7.26
CA GLN A 178 6.85 -13.97 8.50
C GLN A 178 6.22 -13.21 9.68
N VAL A 179 5.69 -12.01 9.44
CA VAL A 179 4.99 -11.24 10.48
C VAL A 179 3.69 -11.92 10.88
N VAL A 180 2.89 -12.35 9.90
CA VAL A 180 1.58 -13.00 10.15
C VAL A 180 1.73 -14.37 10.80
N THR A 181 2.76 -15.14 10.44
CA THR A 181 3.04 -16.45 11.06
C THR A 181 3.74 -16.34 12.43
N GLY A 182 4.14 -15.13 12.83
CA GLY A 182 4.90 -14.91 14.06
C GLY A 182 6.37 -15.35 14.00
N GLU A 183 6.88 -15.68 12.81
CA GLU A 183 8.32 -15.93 12.58
C GLU A 183 9.16 -14.68 12.85
N ARG A 184 8.58 -13.49 12.60
CA ARG A 184 9.19 -12.19 12.89
C ARG A 184 8.19 -11.30 13.63
N ALA A 185 8.72 -10.49 14.55
CA ALA A 185 7.92 -9.44 15.16
C ALA A 185 7.52 -8.41 14.10
N GLY A 186 6.28 -7.95 14.14
CA GLY A 186 5.83 -6.79 13.37
C GLY A 186 6.32 -5.49 14.01
N ARG A 187 5.37 -4.68 14.49
CA ARG A 187 5.69 -3.45 15.24
C ARG A 187 6.35 -3.78 16.59
N THR A 188 7.55 -3.24 16.81
CA THR A 188 8.30 -3.38 18.07
C THR A 188 8.29 -2.13 18.94
N GLY A 189 8.03 -0.95 18.37
CA GLY A 189 7.86 0.33 19.05
C GLY A 189 6.53 0.99 18.70
N ALA A 190 5.84 1.55 19.70
CA ALA A 190 4.54 2.23 19.49
C ALA A 190 4.68 3.51 18.65
N ASP A 191 5.84 4.15 18.74
CA ASP A 191 6.22 5.40 18.09
C ASP A 191 6.84 5.20 16.71
N HIS A 192 7.22 3.96 16.36
CA HIS A 192 7.89 3.64 15.10
C HIS A 192 7.03 4.05 13.88
N VAL A 193 7.64 4.71 12.91
CA VAL A 193 7.05 4.88 11.57
C VAL A 193 7.48 3.68 10.73
N LEU A 194 6.51 2.91 10.22
CA LEU A 194 6.80 1.70 9.45
C LEU A 194 6.45 1.88 7.98
N LEU A 195 7.23 1.27 7.09
CA LEU A 195 6.99 1.18 5.65
C LEU A 195 6.72 -0.26 5.25
N VAL A 196 5.73 -0.46 4.39
CA VAL A 196 5.46 -1.72 3.68
C VAL A 196 5.49 -1.46 2.18
N ASP A 197 6.41 -2.10 1.47
CA ASP A 197 6.43 -2.11 0.01
C ASP A 197 5.71 -3.36 -0.52
N LEU A 198 4.66 -3.15 -1.33
CA LEU A 198 3.97 -4.24 -2.03
C LEU A 198 4.64 -4.44 -3.40
N LEU A 199 5.67 -5.28 -3.44
CA LEU A 199 6.54 -5.49 -4.60
C LEU A 199 5.85 -6.28 -5.73
N THR A 200 4.77 -7.00 -5.43
CA THR A 200 3.99 -7.71 -6.46
C THR A 200 3.47 -6.81 -7.57
N GLU A 201 3.30 -5.51 -7.33
CA GLU A 201 2.86 -4.51 -8.33
C GLU A 201 4.02 -3.96 -9.19
N GLN A 202 5.26 -4.02 -8.71
CA GLN A 202 6.45 -3.55 -9.48
C GLN A 202 6.74 -4.42 -10.71
N ARG A 203 6.47 -5.72 -10.61
CA ARG A 203 6.68 -6.68 -11.72
C ARG A 203 5.73 -6.44 -12.90
N GLN A 204 4.51 -5.94 -12.64
CA GLN A 204 3.53 -5.71 -13.71
C GLN A 204 3.91 -4.51 -14.58
N HIS A 205 4.41 -3.44 -13.97
CA HIS A 205 4.83 -2.24 -14.69
C HIS A 205 6.23 -2.37 -15.31
N GLY A 206 7.12 -3.19 -14.74
CA GLY A 206 8.43 -3.49 -15.32
C GLY A 206 8.35 -4.23 -16.65
N GLN A 207 7.36 -5.12 -16.84
CA GLN A 207 7.17 -5.80 -18.13
C GLN A 207 6.66 -4.86 -19.23
N THR A 208 5.82 -3.87 -18.90
CA THR A 208 5.28 -2.93 -19.89
C THR A 208 6.33 -1.92 -20.37
N GLN A 209 7.27 -1.50 -19.51
CA GLN A 209 8.32 -0.55 -19.91
C GLN A 209 9.44 -1.18 -20.75
N GLU A 210 9.75 -2.46 -20.56
CA GLU A 210 10.75 -3.18 -21.38
C GLU A 210 10.23 -3.40 -22.82
N GLU A 211 8.95 -3.74 -22.99
CA GLU A 211 8.31 -3.89 -24.31
C GLU A 211 8.24 -2.56 -25.08
N ASP A 212 7.97 -1.44 -24.40
CA ASP A 212 7.98 -0.10 -25.00
C ASP A 212 9.39 0.39 -25.35
N HIS A 213 10.40 0.01 -24.56
CA HIS A 213 11.80 0.33 -24.85
C HIS A 213 12.32 -0.48 -26.05
N GLU A 214 11.98 -1.77 -26.14
CA GLU A 214 12.37 -2.62 -27.27
C GLU A 214 11.68 -2.22 -28.58
N CYS A 215 10.42 -1.77 -28.53
CA CYS A 215 9.68 -1.28 -29.70
C CYS A 215 10.26 0.04 -30.26
N ARG A 216 10.73 0.94 -29.38
CA ARG A 216 11.42 2.18 -29.79
C ARG A 216 12.82 1.95 -30.37
N GLN A 217 13.50 0.88 -29.97
CA GLN A 217 14.82 0.56 -30.52
C GLN A 217 14.71 -0.07 -31.93
N ARG A 218 13.70 -0.90 -32.20
CA ARG A 218 13.48 -1.52 -33.53
C ARG A 218 13.04 -0.55 -34.62
N THR A 219 12.36 0.54 -34.25
CA THR A 219 11.94 1.60 -35.19
C THR A 219 13.07 2.57 -35.56
N ARG A 220 14.15 2.63 -34.78
CA ARG A 220 15.34 3.46 -35.08
C ARG A 220 16.39 2.73 -35.94
N SER A 221 16.47 1.40 -35.87
CA SER A 221 17.41 0.61 -36.67
C SER A 221 16.97 0.35 -38.12
N SER A 222 15.75 0.73 -38.49
CA SER A 222 15.19 0.56 -39.83
C SER A 222 15.21 1.84 -40.69
N GLY A 223 15.71 2.96 -40.14
CA GLY A 223 15.74 4.27 -40.80
C GLY A 223 17.12 4.78 -41.24
N SER A 224 18.17 3.96 -41.17
CA SER A 224 19.52 4.36 -41.62
C SER A 224 20.01 3.37 -42.69
N SER A 225 19.56 3.60 -43.93
CA SER A 225 20.25 3.18 -45.15
C SER A 225 20.91 4.40 -45.78
#